data_AF-A0A1H8AWI6-F1
#
_entry.id   AF-A0A1H8AWI6-F1
#
_cell.length_a   1.000
_cell.length_b   1.000
_cell.length_c   1.000
_cell.angle_alpha   90.00
_cell.angle_beta   90.00
_cell.angle_gamma   90.00
#
_symmetry.space_group_name_H-M   'P 1'
#
loop_
_entity.id
_entity.type
_entity.pdbx_description
1 polymer ?
#
loop_
_entity_poly.entity_id
_entity_poly.type
_entity_poly.pdbx_seq_one_letter_code
_entity_poly.pdbx_strand_id
1 'polypeptide(L)' 'MNYILALLLPPLSILFAGRPIVAILAFLFWVPAIIFSGGLGHPAFVILAWILIWEGRNRA' A
#
# COMPACT_ATOMS: atom_id res chain seq x y z
N MET A 1 -5.90 -2.84 -12.26
CA MET A 1 -4.74 -2.83 -11.32
C MET A 1 -3.92 -1.59 -11.55
N ASN A 2 -4.17 -0.54 -10.77
CA ASN A 2 -3.46 0.72 -10.95
C ASN A 2 -2.15 0.66 -10.16
N TYR A 3 -1.11 0.01 -10.71
CA TYR A 3 0.22 -0.02 -10.09
C TYR A 3 0.78 1.40 -9.88
N ILE A 4 0.36 2.35 -10.70
CA ILE A 4 0.59 3.78 -10.54
C ILE A 4 0.01 4.29 -9.20
N LEU A 5 -1.19 3.83 -8.83
CA LEU A 5 -1.79 4.18 -7.53
C LEU A 5 -0.99 3.58 -6.38
N ALA A 6 -0.43 2.37 -6.52
CA ALA A 6 0.42 1.80 -5.48
C ALA A 6 1.70 2.63 -5.25
N LEU A 7 2.23 3.28 -6.30
CA LEU A 7 3.37 4.21 -6.19
C LEU A 7 3.01 5.55 -5.56
N LEU A 8 1.79 6.04 -5.73
CA LEU A 8 1.40 7.37 -5.24
C LEU A 8 0.73 7.28 -3.86
N LEU A 9 -0.25 6.38 -3.74
CA LEU A 9 -1.03 6.11 -2.54
C LEU A 9 -1.10 4.58 -2.30
N PRO A 10 -0.07 3.99 -1.69
CA PRO A 10 -0.06 2.57 -1.34
C PRO A 10 -1.31 2.12 -0.55
N PRO A 11 -1.78 2.84 0.48
CA PRO A 11 -2.95 2.40 1.27
C PRO A 11 -4.24 2.32 0.45
N LEU A 12 -4.45 3.28 -0.46
CA LEU A 12 -5.63 3.31 -1.32
C LEU A 12 -5.60 2.15 -2.33
N SER A 13 -4.41 1.79 -2.82
CA SER A 13 -4.22 0.65 -3.70
C SER A 13 -4.54 -0.68 -3.00
N ILE A 14 -4.14 -0.83 -1.74
CA ILE A 14 -4.49 -2.00 -0.90
C ILE A 14 -5.99 -2.08 -0.65
N LEU A 15 -6.65 -0.93 -0.46
CA LEU A 15 -8.10 -0.86 -0.29
C LEU A 15 -8.83 -1.38 -1.53
N PHE A 16 -8.44 -0.93 -2.73
CA PHE A 16 -9.00 -1.42 -3.99
C PHE A 16 -8.63 -2.87 -4.32
N ALA A 17 -7.58 -3.42 -3.70
CA ALA A 17 -7.27 -4.83 -3.75
C ALA A 17 -8.18 -5.70 -2.85
N GLY A 18 -9.19 -5.12 -2.20
CA GLY A 18 -10.17 -5.85 -1.38
C GLY A 18 -9.68 -6.16 0.04
N ARG A 19 -8.63 -5.48 0.51
CA ARG A 19 -8.02 -5.72 1.84
C ARG A 19 -8.20 -4.51 2.77
N PRO A 20 -9.44 -4.19 3.21
CA PRO A 20 -9.74 -2.95 3.95
C PRO A 20 -8.99 -2.84 5.29
N ILE A 21 -8.84 -3.95 6.03
CA ILE A 21 -8.12 -3.95 7.31
C ILE A 21 -6.64 -3.61 7.10
N VAL A 22 -6.01 -4.25 6.11
CA VAL A 22 -4.60 -4.01 5.78
C VAL A 22 -4.40 -2.58 5.27
N ALA A 23 -5.36 -2.04 4.50
CA ALA A 23 -5.33 -0.67 4.02
C ALA A 23 -5.37 0.35 5.18
N ILE A 24 -6.21 0.14 6.18
CA ILE A 24 -6.29 1.01 7.37
C ILE A 24 -4.98 0.99 8.15
N LEU A 25 -4.43 -0.20 8.41
CA LEU A 25 -3.14 -0.33 9.08
C LEU A 25 -2.02 0.33 8.28
N ALA A 26 -1.95 0.05 6.98
CA ALA A 26 -0.98 0.65 6.08
C ALA A 26 -1.09 2.18 6.11
N PHE A 27 -2.31 2.74 6.06
CA PHE A 27 -2.53 4.18 6.16
C PHE A 27 -2.01 4.76 7.48
N LEU A 28 -2.32 4.10 8.60
CA LEU A 28 -1.95 4.55 9.94
C LEU A 28 -0.43 4.58 10.16
N PHE A 29 0.32 3.67 9.55
CA PHE A 29 1.79 3.66 9.64
C PHE A 29 2.47 4.46 8.52
N TRP A 30 1.86 4.54 7.34
CA TRP A 30 2.40 5.27 6.19
C TRP A 30 2.38 6.78 6.39
N VAL A 31 1.32 7.35 6.98
CA VAL A 31 1.25 8.80 7.24
C VAL A 31 2.37 9.26 8.19
N PRO A 32 2.57 8.66 9.38
CA PRO A 32 3.71 8.96 10.23
C PRO A 32 5.05 8.70 9.54
N ALA A 33 5.17 7.63 8.75
CA ALA A 33 6.41 7.35 8.03
C ALA A 33 6.78 8.48 7.05
N ILE A 34 5.82 9.06 6.34
CA ILE A 34 6.07 10.23 5.48
C ILE A 34 6.51 11.42 6.32
N ILE A 35 5.81 11.71 7.42
CA ILE A 35 6.04 12.90 8.24
C ILE A 35 7.39 12.83 8.96
N PHE A 36 7.73 11.69 9.58
CA PHE A 36 8.92 11.56 10.43
C PHE A 36 10.18 11.15 9.65
N SER A 37 10.05 10.34 8.57
CA SER A 37 11.21 9.86 7.80
C SER A 37 11.47 10.63 6.51
N GLY A 38 10.66 11.65 6.20
CA GLY A 38 10.74 12.37 4.92
C GLY A 38 10.40 11.47 3.72
N GLY A 39 9.62 10.40 3.93
CA GLY A 39 9.21 9.47 2.87
C GLY A 39 10.11 8.26 2.67
N LEU A 40 11.17 8.04 3.46
CA LEU A 40 12.00 6.83 3.35
C LEU A 40 11.24 5.53 3.62
N GLY A 41 10.17 5.59 4.42
CA GLY A 41 9.27 4.45 4.62
C GLY A 41 8.38 4.14 3.40
N HIS A 42 8.20 5.09 2.48
CA HIS A 42 7.26 4.97 1.37
C HIS A 42 7.52 3.75 0.46
N PRO A 43 8.76 3.47 0.00
CA PRO A 43 9.04 2.30 -0.85
C PRO A 43 8.64 0.96 -0.22
N ALA A 44 8.75 0.79 1.09
CA ALA A 44 8.33 -0.44 1.76
C ALA A 44 6.81 -0.68 1.65
N PHE A 45 6.00 0.39 1.79
CA PHE A 45 4.55 0.30 1.60
C PHE A 45 4.16 0.08 0.14
N VAL A 46 4.92 0.64 -0.82
CA VAL A 46 4.73 0.36 -2.24
C VAL A 46 4.93 -1.13 -2.52
N ILE A 47 6.03 -1.72 -2.04
CA ILE A 47 6.32 -3.16 -2.20
C ILE A 47 5.22 -4.00 -1.56
N LEU A 48 4.78 -3.66 -0.35
CA LEU A 48 3.67 -4.34 0.33
C LEU A 48 2.41 -4.31 -0.53
N ALA A 49 1.99 -3.13 -1.00
CA ALA A 49 0.83 -3.00 -1.87
C ALA A 49 0.98 -3.86 -3.13
N TRP A 50 2.17 -3.90 -3.72
CA TRP A 50 2.45 -4.67 -4.93
C TRP A 50 2.28 -6.18 -4.71
N ILE A 51 2.82 -6.71 -3.61
CA ILE A 51 2.68 -8.11 -3.22
C ILE A 51 1.21 -8.47 -3.00
N LEU A 52 0.47 -7.64 -2.24
CA LEU A 52 -0.92 -7.92 -1.90
C LEU A 52 -1.84 -7.92 -3.14
N ILE A 53 -1.58 -7.02 -4.09
CA ILE A 53 -2.27 -6.97 -5.38
C ILE A 53 -1.95 -8.22 -6.22
N TRP A 54 -0.66 -8.59 -6.30
CA TRP A 54 -0.21 -9.76 -7.05
C TRP A 54 -0.80 -11.05 -6.47
N GLU A 55 -0.80 -11.20 -5.15
CA GLU A 55 -1.39 -12.32 -4.44
C GLU A 55 -2.91 -12.41 -4.68
N GLY A 56 -3.62 -11.26 -4.64
CA GLY A 56 -5.04 -11.21 -4.96
C GLY A 56 -5.36 -11.63 -6.39
N ARG A 57 -4.49 -11.29 -7.35
CA ARG A 57 -4.64 -11.73 -8.75
C ARG A 57 -4.41 -13.24 -8.92
N ASN A 58 -3.43 -13.81 -8.23
CA ASN A 58 -3.03 -15.20 -8.43
C ASN A 58 -3.80 -16.23 -7.58
N ARG A 59 -4.55 -15.77 -6.59
CA ARG A 59 -5.46 -16.61 -5.79
C ARG A 59 -6.84 -16.79 -6.44
N ALA A 60 -7.08 -16.16 -7.58
CA ALA A 60 -8.32 -16.25 -8.36
C ALA A 60 -8.21 -17.30 -9.46
#